data_AF-Q86MT2-F1
#
_entry.id   AF-Q86MT2-F1
#
_cell.length_a   1.000
_cell.length_b   1.000
_cell.length_c   1.000
_cell.angle_alpha   90.00
_cell.angle_beta   90.00
_cell.angle_gamma   90.00
#
_symmetry.space_group_name_H-M   'P 1'
#
loop_
_entity.id
_entity.type
_entity.pdbx_description
1 polymer ?
#
loop_
_entity_poly.entity_id
_entity_poly.type
_entity_poly.pdbx_seq_one_letter_code
_entity_poly.pdbx_strand_id
1 'polypeptide(L)'
;VGKLHNWASGGNDTQVSGGDTGSQSDKLREAFIESAAVETFFLWHKYKTVKQKELDEKKKQQQADGLLTTVNGGSGDDEASTPDPQTQLQKSGTIPPDFLRLMFYTLGDYRDILYSGSNDNTKSRGYSDIFSGDNVIKERESKIQEQLKKFFQNSGTTPSSTSGKTPQQTWWDENAQHIWNGMICALTYKENEEKTNDTQKIKKDDTVYKKFFGENNNKNPANPVPTGTPGTAATQKGTYQSTYKYETVELKEENETKAPASSGEKNPPKLSDFVLRPTYF
;
A
#
# COMPACT_ATOMS: atom_id res chain seq x y z
N VAL A 1 0.42 11.22 -1.27
CA VAL A 1 0.60 12.47 -0.47
C VAL A 1 -0.54 13.50 -0.53
N GLY A 2 -1.37 13.58 -1.60
CA GLY A 2 -2.35 14.67 -1.76
C GLY A 2 -3.33 14.92 -0.60
N LYS A 3 -3.89 13.87 0.02
CA LYS A 3 -4.83 14.01 1.15
C LYS A 3 -4.11 14.43 2.45
N LEU A 4 -2.88 13.97 2.64
CA LEU A 4 -2.04 14.41 3.75
C LEU A 4 -1.68 15.90 3.67
N HIS A 5 -1.43 16.40 2.46
CA HIS A 5 -1.25 17.84 2.23
C HIS A 5 -2.52 18.63 2.55
N ASN A 6 -3.70 18.13 2.16
CA ASN A 6 -4.97 18.78 2.46
C ASN A 6 -5.23 18.83 3.98
N TRP A 7 -4.97 17.74 4.69
CA TRP A 7 -5.01 17.71 6.15
C TRP A 7 -4.07 18.74 6.76
N ALA A 8 -2.83 18.83 6.27
CA ALA A 8 -1.85 19.79 6.76
C ALA A 8 -2.21 21.25 6.45
N SER A 9 -2.88 21.50 5.33
CA SER A 9 -3.24 22.86 4.89
C SER A 9 -4.53 23.37 5.56
N GLY A 10 -5.39 22.50 6.07
CA GLY A 10 -6.67 22.84 6.70
C GLY A 10 -6.59 23.31 8.16
N GLY A 11 -5.42 23.78 8.62
CA GLY A 11 -5.23 24.27 9.98
C GLY A 11 -5.94 25.62 10.22
N ASN A 12 -7.09 25.56 10.89
CA ASN A 12 -8.06 26.61 11.31
C ASN A 12 -9.22 26.87 10.34
N ASP A 13 -10.41 26.40 10.76
CA ASP A 13 -11.74 26.65 10.19
C ASP A 13 -12.09 25.98 8.86
N THR A 14 -12.74 24.81 8.94
CA THR A 14 -13.96 24.57 8.12
C THR A 14 -14.85 23.55 8.83
N GLN A 15 -15.94 24.06 9.40
CA GLN A 15 -17.17 23.31 9.65
C GLN A 15 -17.72 22.86 8.29
N VAL A 16 -17.39 21.64 7.87
CA VAL A 16 -18.16 20.98 6.81
C VAL A 16 -19.47 20.55 7.46
N SER A 17 -20.55 21.21 7.05
CA SER A 17 -21.91 20.85 7.40
C SER A 17 -22.17 19.41 6.97
N GLY A 18 -22.37 18.50 7.95
CA GLY A 18 -22.76 17.12 7.70
C GLY A 18 -21.97 16.06 8.47
N GLY A 19 -22.01 16.12 9.81
CA GLY A 19 -21.96 14.95 10.69
C GLY A 19 -20.80 13.96 10.58
N ASP A 20 -19.57 14.38 10.87
CA ASP A 20 -18.63 13.51 11.59
C ASP A 20 -17.52 14.34 12.28
N THR A 21 -17.62 14.57 13.58
CA THR A 21 -16.55 15.23 14.37
C THR A 21 -15.53 14.19 14.82
N GLY A 22 -14.78 13.63 13.88
CA GLY A 22 -13.60 12.81 14.17
C GLY A 22 -12.52 13.64 14.90
N SER A 23 -11.82 13.01 15.84
CA SER A 23 -10.68 13.63 16.54
C SER A 23 -9.58 14.02 15.54
N GLN A 24 -8.67 14.93 15.92
CA GLN A 24 -7.52 15.27 15.07
C GLN A 24 -6.67 14.03 14.72
N SER A 25 -6.62 13.04 15.61
CA SER A 25 -5.95 11.75 15.37
C SER A 25 -6.66 10.94 14.28
N ASP A 26 -8.00 10.94 14.28
CA ASP A 26 -8.79 10.26 13.25
C ASP A 26 -8.57 10.89 11.87
N LYS A 27 -8.54 12.21 11.79
CA LYS A 27 -8.27 12.95 10.55
C LYS A 27 -6.87 12.67 10.02
N LEU A 28 -5.86 12.61 10.89
CA LEU A 28 -4.50 12.24 10.51
C LEU A 28 -4.47 10.80 9.97
N ARG A 29 -5.07 9.85 10.68
CA ARG A 29 -5.16 8.44 10.27
C ARG A 29 -5.83 8.31 8.91
N GLU A 30 -6.97 8.95 8.72
CA GLU A 30 -7.71 8.95 7.46
C GLU A 30 -6.86 9.52 6.32
N ALA A 31 -6.18 10.65 6.54
CA ALA A 31 -5.34 11.27 5.53
C ALA A 31 -4.18 10.35 5.08
N PHE A 32 -3.59 9.58 6.01
CA PHE A 32 -2.58 8.55 5.70
C PHE A 32 -3.18 7.40 4.90
N ILE A 33 -4.32 6.85 5.34
CA ILE A 33 -5.01 5.74 4.66
C ILE A 33 -5.38 6.14 3.23
N GLU A 34 -6.06 7.27 3.05
CA GLU A 34 -6.50 7.74 1.74
C GLU A 34 -5.30 8.02 0.83
N SER A 35 -4.25 8.65 1.35
CA SER A 35 -3.05 8.96 0.56
C SER A 35 -2.37 7.69 0.06
N ALA A 36 -2.15 6.71 0.93
CA ALA A 36 -1.51 5.45 0.57
C ALA A 36 -2.38 4.60 -0.37
N ALA A 37 -3.70 4.60 -0.17
CA ALA A 37 -4.65 3.90 -1.05
C ALA A 37 -4.67 4.50 -2.47
N VAL A 38 -4.78 5.82 -2.59
CA VAL A 38 -4.77 6.51 -3.90
C VAL A 38 -3.45 6.28 -4.63
N GLU A 39 -2.34 6.37 -3.90
CA GLU A 39 -1.02 6.08 -4.45
C GLU A 39 -0.93 4.63 -4.95
N THR A 40 -1.34 3.67 -4.13
CA THR A 40 -1.39 2.25 -4.52
C THR A 40 -2.24 2.01 -5.76
N PHE A 41 -3.40 2.67 -5.88
CA PHE A 41 -4.27 2.57 -7.05
C PHE A 41 -3.56 3.01 -8.34
N PHE A 42 -2.89 4.16 -8.32
CA PHE A 42 -2.16 4.67 -9.49
C PHE A 42 -0.88 3.87 -9.78
N LEU A 43 -0.16 3.42 -8.74
CA LEU A 43 0.98 2.51 -8.91
C LEU A 43 0.53 1.21 -9.57
N TRP A 44 -0.59 0.64 -9.14
CA TRP A 44 -1.16 -0.58 -9.74
C TRP A 44 -1.52 -0.37 -11.21
N HIS A 45 -2.17 0.75 -11.53
CA HIS A 45 -2.47 1.10 -12.92
C HIS A 45 -1.21 1.20 -13.79
N LYS A 46 -0.17 1.91 -13.31
CA LYS A 46 1.11 2.04 -14.01
C LYS A 46 1.81 0.69 -14.16
N TYR A 47 1.85 -0.12 -13.10
CA TYR A 47 2.46 -1.45 -13.11
C TYR A 47 1.83 -2.36 -14.17
N LYS A 48 0.50 -2.43 -14.22
CA LYS A 48 -0.22 -3.18 -15.26
C LYS A 48 0.12 -2.71 -16.67
N THR A 49 0.19 -1.40 -16.87
CA THR A 49 0.53 -0.80 -18.18
C THR A 49 1.94 -1.19 -18.62
N VAL A 50 2.92 -1.15 -17.70
CA VAL A 50 4.31 -1.54 -17.99
C VAL A 50 4.40 -3.03 -18.30
N LYS A 51 3.79 -3.89 -17.48
CA LYS A 51 3.80 -5.35 -17.71
C LYS A 51 3.13 -5.75 -19.04
N GLN A 52 2.09 -5.05 -19.45
CA GLN A 52 1.48 -5.28 -20.76
C GLN A 52 2.43 -4.93 -21.91
N LYS A 53 3.15 -3.80 -21.82
CA LYS A 53 4.15 -3.41 -22.82
C LYS A 53 5.30 -4.41 -22.89
N GLU A 54 5.81 -4.88 -21.76
CA GLU A 54 6.84 -5.93 -21.70
C GLU A 54 6.38 -7.22 -22.40
N LEU A 55 5.11 -7.62 -22.21
CA LEU A 55 4.53 -8.80 -22.87
C LEU A 55 4.44 -8.60 -24.40
N ASP A 56 3.97 -7.44 -24.83
CA ASP A 56 3.81 -7.11 -26.25
C ASP A 56 5.17 -7.02 -26.97
N GLU A 57 6.20 -6.47 -26.30
CA GLU A 57 7.57 -6.43 -26.82
C GLU A 57 8.18 -7.83 -26.94
N LYS A 58 8.00 -8.70 -25.93
CA LYS A 58 8.44 -10.10 -25.99
C LYS A 58 7.80 -10.86 -27.15
N LYS A 59 6.50 -10.68 -27.37
CA LYS A 59 5.78 -11.29 -28.50
C LYS A 59 6.31 -10.81 -29.84
N LYS A 60 6.59 -9.51 -29.98
CA LYS A 60 7.19 -8.93 -31.20
C LYS A 60 8.59 -9.47 -31.46
N GLN A 61 9.42 -9.63 -30.43
CA GLN A 61 10.76 -10.20 -30.56
C GLN A 61 10.71 -11.66 -31.00
N GLN A 62 9.83 -12.48 -30.41
CA GLN A 62 9.64 -13.89 -30.80
C GLN A 62 9.14 -14.04 -32.26
N GLN A 63 8.30 -13.12 -32.73
CA GLN A 63 7.83 -13.09 -34.11
C GLN A 63 8.92 -12.62 -35.09
N ALA A 64 9.81 -11.71 -34.67
CA ALA A 64 10.91 -11.21 -35.48
C ALA A 64 12.08 -12.21 -35.61
N ASP A 65 12.30 -13.06 -34.60
CA ASP A 65 13.39 -14.06 -34.58
C ASP A 65 13.04 -15.36 -35.35
N GLY A 66 11.94 -15.35 -36.12
CA GLY A 66 11.58 -16.45 -37.03
C GLY A 66 11.09 -17.74 -36.36
N LEU A 67 10.88 -17.76 -35.04
CA LEU A 67 10.33 -18.91 -34.32
C LEU A 67 8.80 -18.98 -34.47
N LEU A 68 8.34 -19.35 -35.67
CA LEU A 68 6.97 -19.74 -35.95
C LEU A 68 6.81 -21.25 -35.63
N THR A 69 6.51 -21.62 -34.39
CA THR A 69 5.90 -22.94 -34.11
C THR A 69 4.44 -22.91 -34.53
N THR A 70 4.20 -23.15 -35.82
CA THR A 70 2.92 -23.69 -36.27
C THR A 70 2.86 -25.15 -35.83
N VAL A 71 2.04 -25.47 -34.82
CA VAL A 71 1.51 -26.83 -34.68
C VAL A 71 0.03 -26.78 -34.34
N ASN A 72 -0.75 -27.12 -35.37
CA ASN A 72 -2.16 -27.41 -35.33
C ASN A 72 -2.40 -28.68 -34.47
N GLY A 73 -3.23 -28.56 -33.43
CA GLY A 73 -3.96 -29.68 -32.82
C GLY A 73 -3.20 -30.59 -31.85
N GLY A 74 -3.11 -30.17 -30.59
CA GLY A 74 -2.79 -31.05 -29.47
C GLY A 74 -2.82 -30.29 -28.16
N SER A 75 -3.79 -30.60 -27.30
CA SER A 75 -3.85 -30.10 -25.92
C SER A 75 -2.54 -30.39 -25.19
N GLY A 76 -1.70 -29.38 -25.07
CA GLY A 76 -0.49 -29.37 -24.27
C GLY A 76 -0.45 -28.04 -23.56
N ASP A 77 -0.38 -28.08 -22.24
CA ASP A 77 -0.39 -26.90 -21.37
C ASP A 77 0.60 -25.85 -21.86
N ASP A 78 0.09 -24.66 -22.17
CA ASP A 78 0.85 -23.48 -22.58
C ASP A 78 1.85 -23.08 -21.48
N GLU A 79 3.05 -23.64 -21.56
CA GLU A 79 4.21 -23.23 -20.80
C GLU A 79 4.68 -21.85 -21.32
N ALA A 80 4.75 -20.88 -20.40
CA ALA A 80 5.36 -19.55 -20.54
C ALA A 80 4.53 -18.37 -21.09
N SER A 81 3.21 -18.34 -20.88
CA SER A 81 2.52 -17.03 -20.76
C SER A 81 2.43 -16.65 -19.28
N THR A 82 3.33 -15.81 -18.77
CA THR A 82 3.15 -15.19 -17.45
C THR A 82 1.78 -14.49 -17.45
N PRO A 83 0.78 -14.94 -16.66
CA PRO A 83 -0.55 -14.38 -16.72
C PRO A 83 -0.49 -12.89 -16.36
N ASP A 84 -1.28 -12.07 -17.06
CA ASP A 84 -1.28 -10.64 -16.80
C ASP A 84 -1.59 -10.37 -15.31
N PRO A 85 -1.01 -9.30 -14.71
CA PRO A 85 -1.15 -9.04 -13.28
C PRO A 85 -2.61 -8.94 -12.80
N GLN A 86 -3.53 -8.43 -13.63
CA GLN A 86 -4.93 -8.27 -13.26
C GLN A 86 -5.63 -9.64 -13.18
N THR A 87 -5.34 -10.54 -14.12
CA THR A 87 -5.84 -11.91 -14.11
C THR A 87 -5.36 -12.69 -12.90
N GLN A 88 -4.09 -12.54 -12.49
CA GLN A 88 -3.59 -13.18 -11.26
C GLN A 88 -4.40 -12.74 -10.04
N LEU A 89 -4.65 -11.43 -9.92
CA LEU A 89 -5.43 -10.86 -8.83
C LEU A 89 -6.87 -11.39 -8.82
N GLN A 90 -7.52 -11.47 -9.98
CA GLN A 90 -8.90 -11.94 -10.11
C GLN A 90 -9.03 -13.45 -9.88
N LYS A 91 -8.07 -14.25 -10.33
CA LYS A 91 -8.13 -15.72 -10.21
C LYS A 91 -7.80 -16.20 -8.80
N SER A 92 -6.69 -15.73 -8.23
CA SER A 92 -6.16 -16.26 -6.97
C SER A 92 -6.05 -15.23 -5.85
N GLY A 93 -6.29 -13.94 -6.10
CA GLY A 93 -6.02 -12.90 -5.11
C GLY A 93 -4.53 -12.72 -4.83
N THR A 94 -3.67 -13.14 -5.76
CA THR A 94 -2.22 -13.06 -5.62
C THR A 94 -1.71 -11.72 -6.14
N ILE A 95 -1.02 -10.98 -5.27
CA ILE A 95 -0.28 -9.78 -5.62
C ILE A 95 1.07 -10.20 -6.22
N PRO A 96 1.44 -9.74 -7.43
CA PRO A 96 2.74 -10.03 -8.03
C PRO A 96 3.89 -9.59 -7.10
N PRO A 97 4.97 -10.39 -6.92
CA PRO A 97 5.99 -10.09 -5.92
C PRO A 97 6.71 -8.75 -6.13
N ASP A 98 7.06 -8.41 -7.38
CA ASP A 98 7.59 -7.09 -7.74
C ASP A 98 6.69 -5.93 -7.27
N PHE A 99 5.37 -6.08 -7.46
CA PHE A 99 4.42 -5.06 -7.07
C PHE A 99 4.21 -5.03 -5.55
N LEU A 100 4.19 -6.20 -4.89
CA LEU A 100 4.16 -6.29 -3.43
C LEU A 100 5.37 -5.58 -2.81
N ARG A 101 6.55 -5.74 -3.42
CA ARG A 101 7.77 -5.02 -3.02
C ARG A 101 7.59 -3.51 -3.14
N LEU A 102 7.01 -3.00 -4.23
CA LEU A 102 6.69 -1.58 -4.36
C LEU A 102 5.77 -1.11 -3.23
N MET A 103 4.73 -1.88 -2.89
CA MET A 103 3.83 -1.54 -1.78
C MET A 103 4.55 -1.50 -0.42
N PHE A 104 5.52 -2.39 -0.18
CA PHE A 104 6.34 -2.37 1.05
C PHE A 104 7.16 -1.09 1.16
N TYR A 105 7.81 -0.67 0.07
CA TYR A 105 8.55 0.59 0.03
C TYR A 105 7.63 1.80 0.20
N THR A 106 6.49 1.83 -0.50
CA THR A 106 5.50 2.91 -0.31
C THR A 106 5.06 3.03 1.15
N LEU A 107 4.74 1.92 1.84
CA LEU A 107 4.39 2.00 3.26
C LEU A 107 5.57 2.49 4.13
N GLY A 108 6.79 2.10 3.79
CA GLY A 108 8.01 2.64 4.38
C GLY A 108 8.13 4.16 4.23
N ASP A 109 7.87 4.69 3.03
CA ASP A 109 7.90 6.12 2.75
C ASP A 109 6.85 6.88 3.59
N TYR A 110 5.64 6.32 3.73
CA TYR A 110 4.63 6.90 4.64
C TYR A 110 5.11 6.92 6.09
N ARG A 111 5.84 5.90 6.55
CA ARG A 111 6.46 5.93 7.88
C ARG A 111 7.45 7.07 7.98
N ASP A 112 8.34 7.21 7.01
CA ASP A 112 9.35 8.26 7.02
C ASP A 112 8.71 9.66 7.01
N ILE A 113 7.61 9.85 6.28
CA ILE A 113 6.79 11.07 6.34
C ILE A 113 6.30 11.32 7.77
N LEU A 114 5.78 10.32 8.49
CA LEU A 114 5.34 10.47 9.89
C LEU A 114 6.48 10.99 10.80
N TYR A 115 7.70 10.47 10.59
CA TYR A 115 8.87 10.84 11.36
C TYR A 115 9.55 12.14 10.90
N SER A 116 9.18 12.70 9.75
CA SER A 116 9.71 13.98 9.25
C SER A 116 9.52 15.14 10.24
N GLY A 117 8.41 15.13 10.99
CA GLY A 117 8.09 16.13 12.02
C GLY A 117 8.85 15.93 13.34
N SER A 118 9.67 14.89 13.46
CA SER A 118 10.45 14.59 14.67
C SER A 118 11.70 15.48 14.77
N ASN A 119 12.07 15.84 16.00
CA ASN A 119 13.36 16.47 16.27
C ASN A 119 14.52 15.45 16.32
N ASP A 120 14.24 14.16 16.12
CA ASP A 120 15.24 13.09 16.06
C ASP A 120 15.90 13.05 14.67
N ASN A 121 17.05 13.73 14.58
CA ASN A 121 17.87 13.82 13.37
C ASN A 121 18.44 12.47 12.91
N THR A 122 18.33 11.39 13.70
CA THR A 122 18.75 10.06 13.26
C THR A 122 17.69 9.36 12.39
N LYS A 123 16.42 9.75 12.54
CA LYS A 123 15.28 9.18 11.79
C LYS A 123 14.72 10.13 10.72
N SER A 124 15.06 11.42 10.76
CA SER A 124 14.61 12.42 9.76
C SER A 124 15.61 12.70 8.63
N ARG A 125 16.85 12.18 8.72
CA ARG A 125 17.94 12.43 7.75
C ARG A 125 17.63 11.97 6.33
N GLY A 126 16.75 10.99 6.14
CA GLY A 126 16.35 10.52 4.81
C GLY A 126 15.45 11.51 4.07
N TYR A 127 14.75 12.40 4.78
CA TYR A 127 13.69 13.23 4.18
C TYR A 127 14.20 14.52 3.53
N SER A 128 15.33 15.08 4.00
CA SER A 128 15.85 16.37 3.49
C SER A 128 16.29 16.32 2.04
N ASP A 129 16.66 15.13 1.54
CA ASP A 129 17.33 14.98 0.24
C ASP A 129 16.39 14.53 -0.88
N ILE A 130 15.16 14.11 -0.56
CA ILE A 130 14.27 13.44 -1.53
C ILE A 130 13.72 14.42 -2.60
N PHE A 131 13.65 15.73 -2.33
CA PHE A 131 12.87 16.65 -3.18
C PHE A 131 13.49 18.04 -3.42
N SER A 132 14.81 18.17 -3.38
CA SER A 132 15.50 19.46 -3.58
C SER A 132 15.33 20.09 -4.97
N GLY A 133 14.70 19.41 -5.94
CA GLY A 133 14.51 19.86 -7.32
C GLY A 133 13.16 20.52 -7.67
N ASP A 134 12.14 20.44 -6.82
CA ASP A 134 10.80 21.01 -7.09
C ASP A 134 10.27 21.83 -5.89
N ASN A 135 10.11 23.13 -6.11
CA ASN A 135 9.65 24.07 -5.09
C ASN A 135 8.24 23.76 -4.57
N VAL A 136 7.34 23.22 -5.41
CA VAL A 136 5.97 22.89 -5.03
C VAL A 136 5.95 21.68 -4.10
N ILE A 137 6.79 20.68 -4.39
CA ILE A 137 6.93 19.50 -3.53
C ILE A 137 7.52 19.90 -2.19
N LYS A 138 8.59 20.71 -2.20
CA LYS A 138 9.23 21.20 -0.98
C LYS A 138 8.26 21.96 -0.07
N GLU A 139 7.41 22.83 -0.63
CA GLU A 139 6.42 23.57 0.15
C GLU A 139 5.38 22.64 0.78
N ARG A 140 4.83 21.69 0.01
CA ARG A 140 3.87 20.69 0.49
C ARG A 140 4.45 19.87 1.65
N GLU A 141 5.66 19.36 1.45
CA GLU A 141 6.36 18.53 2.42
C GLU A 141 6.68 19.30 3.71
N SER A 142 7.09 20.58 3.60
CA SER A 142 7.30 21.46 4.77
C SER A 142 6.02 21.66 5.58
N LYS A 143 4.89 21.89 4.91
CA LYS A 143 3.58 22.03 5.59
C LYS A 143 3.19 20.76 6.33
N ILE A 144 3.36 19.60 5.70
CA ILE A 144 3.08 18.30 6.35
C ILE A 144 3.97 18.12 7.58
N GLN A 145 5.27 18.36 7.44
CA GLN A 145 6.24 18.26 8.53
C GLN A 145 5.88 19.16 9.72
N GLU A 146 5.56 20.43 9.47
CA GLU A 146 5.18 21.38 10.53
C GLU A 146 3.91 20.96 11.25
N GLN A 147 2.92 20.44 10.53
CA GLN A 147 1.65 20.02 11.12
C GLN A 147 1.79 18.72 11.91
N LEU A 148 2.58 17.76 11.42
CA LEU A 148 2.94 16.57 12.19
C LEU A 148 3.66 16.96 13.49
N LYS A 149 4.61 17.88 13.41
CA LYS A 149 5.31 18.40 14.60
C LYS A 149 4.33 19.02 15.60
N LYS A 150 3.43 19.90 15.16
CA LYS A 150 2.40 20.52 16.01
C LYS A 150 1.44 19.47 16.58
N PHE A 151 0.99 18.52 15.77
CA PHE A 151 0.10 17.44 16.19
C PHE A 151 0.71 16.65 17.35
N PHE A 152 1.94 16.16 17.22
CA PHE A 152 2.60 15.37 18.26
C PHE A 152 3.05 16.20 19.47
N GLN A 153 3.29 17.51 19.32
CA GLN A 153 3.53 18.42 20.44
C GLN A 153 2.26 18.69 21.27
N ASN A 154 1.11 18.85 20.59
CA ASN A 154 -0.17 19.18 21.22
C ASN A 154 -0.92 17.95 21.76
N SER A 155 -0.48 16.73 21.43
CA SER A 155 -1.10 15.47 21.85
C SER A 155 -0.97 15.15 23.35
N GLY A 156 -0.49 16.09 24.17
CA GLY A 156 -0.67 16.03 25.62
C GLY A 156 -0.01 14.83 26.30
N THR A 157 1.22 14.48 25.91
CA THR A 157 2.09 13.66 26.75
C THR A 157 3.54 14.16 26.59
N THR A 158 4.02 14.87 27.61
CA THR A 158 5.36 14.59 28.14
C THR A 158 5.56 13.07 28.18
N PRO A 159 6.78 12.53 27.97
CA PRO A 159 7.02 11.10 28.05
C PRO A 159 6.71 10.62 29.47
N SER A 160 5.45 10.28 29.72
CA SER A 160 4.98 9.72 30.95
C SER A 160 4.61 8.28 30.65
N SER A 161 5.18 7.40 31.46
CA SER A 161 5.02 5.94 31.50
C SER A 161 6.05 5.12 30.69
N THR A 162 7.12 4.75 31.40
CA THR A 162 7.62 3.36 31.57
C THR A 162 7.98 2.49 30.35
N SER A 163 7.79 2.95 29.11
CA SER A 163 7.83 2.10 27.91
C SER A 163 8.85 2.51 26.84
N GLY A 164 9.51 3.68 26.95
CA GLY A 164 10.59 4.10 26.06
C GLY A 164 10.20 4.43 24.60
N LYS A 165 8.91 4.43 24.25
CA LYS A 165 8.42 4.72 22.89
C LYS A 165 8.15 6.21 22.65
N THR A 166 8.35 6.69 21.43
CA THR A 166 7.97 8.06 21.03
C THR A 166 6.48 8.13 20.64
N PRO A 167 5.83 9.31 20.68
CA PRO A 167 4.43 9.46 20.23
C PRO A 167 4.19 8.97 18.80
N GLN A 168 5.15 9.21 17.90
CA GLN A 168 5.11 8.72 16.51
C GLN A 168 5.18 7.20 16.45
N GLN A 169 5.99 6.58 17.30
CA GLN A 169 6.09 5.11 17.35
C GLN A 169 4.77 4.50 17.83
N THR A 170 4.19 5.03 18.90
CA THR A 170 2.88 4.58 19.39
C THR A 170 1.81 4.74 18.30
N TRP A 171 1.78 5.91 17.65
CA TRP A 171 0.82 6.16 16.57
C TRP A 171 1.02 5.21 15.38
N TRP A 172 2.27 4.96 14.97
CA TRP A 172 2.55 4.03 13.88
C TRP A 172 2.16 2.59 14.23
N ASP A 173 2.53 2.12 15.43
CA ASP A 173 2.17 0.78 15.92
C ASP A 173 0.66 0.53 15.89
N GLU A 174 -0.14 1.56 16.21
CA GLU A 174 -1.60 1.50 16.18
C GLU A 174 -2.17 1.54 14.74
N ASN A 175 -1.61 2.37 13.87
CA ASN A 175 -2.25 2.76 12.61
C ASN A 175 -1.67 2.12 11.34
N ALA A 176 -0.44 1.58 11.36
CA ALA A 176 0.21 1.04 10.17
C ALA A 176 -0.59 -0.08 9.50
N GLN A 177 -1.22 -0.95 10.29
CA GLN A 177 -2.11 -2.01 9.80
C GLN A 177 -3.30 -1.46 9.01
N HIS A 178 -3.83 -0.29 9.41
CA HIS A 178 -4.99 0.34 8.77
C HIS A 178 -4.58 1.00 7.44
N ILE A 179 -3.41 1.62 7.41
CA ILE A 179 -2.81 2.16 6.17
C ILE A 179 -2.60 1.03 5.16
N TRP A 180 -1.96 -0.07 5.60
CA TRP A 180 -1.78 -1.26 4.78
C TRP A 180 -3.09 -1.86 4.28
N ASN A 181 -4.11 -1.94 5.14
CA ASN A 181 -5.44 -2.40 4.74
C ASN A 181 -6.04 -1.49 3.64
N GLY A 182 -5.90 -0.17 3.77
CA GLY A 182 -6.30 0.79 2.74
C GLY A 182 -5.60 0.56 1.40
N MET A 183 -4.29 0.27 1.42
CA MET A 183 -3.51 -0.08 0.21
C MET A 183 -4.04 -1.36 -0.46
N ILE A 184 -4.33 -2.41 0.31
CA ILE A 184 -4.92 -3.66 -0.21
C ILE A 184 -6.34 -3.41 -0.76
N CYS A 185 -7.13 -2.59 -0.06
CA CYS A 185 -8.47 -2.21 -0.48
C CYS A 185 -8.44 -1.50 -1.85
N ALA A 186 -7.45 -0.63 -2.09
CA ALA A 186 -7.27 0.06 -3.36
C ALA A 186 -7.12 -0.91 -4.56
N LEU A 187 -6.53 -2.09 -4.36
CA LEU A 187 -6.40 -3.12 -5.41
C LEU A 187 -7.73 -3.76 -5.80
N THR A 188 -8.76 -3.60 -4.97
CA THR A 188 -10.12 -4.06 -5.24
C THR A 188 -10.94 -3.07 -6.06
N TYR A 189 -10.38 -1.92 -6.45
CA TYR A 189 -11.03 -0.93 -7.30
C TYR A 189 -10.40 -0.89 -8.68
N LYS A 190 -11.21 -0.53 -9.68
CA LYS A 190 -10.77 -0.32 -11.06
C LYS A 190 -11.46 0.90 -11.65
N GLU A 191 -10.87 1.45 -12.71
CA GLU A 191 -11.53 2.50 -13.48
C GLU A 191 -12.83 1.98 -14.09
N ASN A 192 -13.83 2.86 -14.17
CA ASN A 192 -15.06 2.52 -14.85
C ASN A 192 -14.87 2.66 -16.37
N GLU A 193 -15.03 1.55 -17.10
CA GLU A 193 -14.97 1.52 -18.56
C GLU A 193 -16.17 2.23 -19.20
N GLU A 194 -17.28 2.37 -18.46
CA GLU A 194 -18.46 3.12 -18.88
C GLU A 194 -18.28 4.59 -18.55
N LYS A 195 -17.95 5.41 -19.56
CA LYS A 195 -17.86 6.86 -19.45
C LYS A 195 -19.25 7.51 -19.34
N THR A 196 -19.97 7.26 -18.26
CA THR A 196 -21.28 7.88 -18.02
C THR A 196 -21.15 8.87 -16.87
N ASN A 197 -20.97 10.14 -17.23
CA ASN A 197 -20.98 11.33 -16.38
C ASN A 197 -19.85 11.40 -15.32
N ASP A 198 -19.34 12.62 -15.08
CA ASP A 198 -18.09 12.92 -14.38
C ASP A 198 -17.96 12.45 -12.91
N THR A 199 -18.98 11.80 -12.34
CA THR A 199 -19.09 11.58 -10.90
C THR A 199 -18.68 10.20 -10.39
N GLN A 200 -18.48 9.16 -11.23
CA GLN A 200 -17.91 7.88 -10.76
C GLN A 200 -16.86 7.29 -11.73
N LYS A 201 -15.62 7.76 -11.58
CA LYS A 201 -14.45 7.28 -12.36
C LYS A 201 -13.93 5.90 -11.92
N ILE A 202 -14.29 5.43 -10.72
CA ILE A 202 -13.84 4.15 -10.17
C ILE A 202 -15.02 3.30 -9.69
N LYS A 203 -14.92 1.98 -9.86
CA LYS A 203 -15.87 0.99 -9.34
C LYS A 203 -15.15 -0.15 -8.64
N LYS A 204 -15.81 -0.74 -7.65
CA LYS A 204 -15.29 -1.91 -6.92
C LYS A 204 -15.35 -3.15 -7.83
N ASP A 205 -14.26 -3.89 -7.91
CA ASP A 205 -14.18 -5.22 -8.52
C ASP A 205 -14.52 -6.27 -7.45
N ASP A 206 -15.78 -6.70 -7.43
CA ASP A 206 -16.29 -7.69 -6.46
C ASP A 206 -15.53 -9.02 -6.51
N THR A 207 -15.00 -9.40 -7.67
CA THR A 207 -14.22 -10.64 -7.83
C THR A 207 -12.93 -10.52 -7.03
N VAL A 208 -12.17 -9.45 -7.26
CA VAL A 208 -10.92 -9.20 -6.52
C VAL A 208 -11.19 -8.99 -5.03
N TYR A 209 -12.23 -8.24 -4.68
CA TYR A 209 -12.63 -8.01 -3.30
C TYR A 209 -12.87 -9.33 -2.55
N LYS A 210 -13.67 -10.23 -3.13
CA LYS A 210 -13.94 -11.55 -2.53
C LYS A 210 -12.69 -12.42 -2.41
N LYS A 211 -11.73 -12.31 -3.34
CA LYS A 211 -10.45 -13.04 -3.23
C LYS A 211 -9.64 -12.57 -2.03
N PHE A 212 -9.54 -11.26 -1.81
CA PHE A 212 -8.81 -10.72 -0.66
C PHE A 212 -9.55 -10.93 0.66
N PHE A 213 -10.84 -10.64 0.70
CA PHE A 213 -11.57 -10.52 1.96
C PHE A 213 -12.51 -11.70 2.24
N GLY A 214 -12.74 -12.61 1.30
CA GLY A 214 -13.66 -13.74 1.45
C GLY A 214 -15.10 -13.42 1.03
N GLU A 215 -15.93 -14.46 0.91
CA GLU A 215 -17.35 -14.33 0.57
C GLU A 215 -18.20 -13.91 1.79
N ASN A 216 -19.31 -13.20 1.55
CA ASN A 216 -20.26 -12.70 2.56
C ASN A 216 -19.75 -11.63 3.55
N ASN A 217 -18.56 -11.05 3.32
CA ASN A 217 -18.11 -9.87 4.03
C ASN A 217 -18.71 -8.60 3.41
N ASN A 218 -20.01 -8.36 3.63
CA ASN A 218 -20.73 -7.15 3.20
C ASN A 218 -20.44 -5.93 4.09
N LYS A 219 -19.30 -5.87 4.78
CA LYS A 219 -18.92 -4.66 5.51
C LYS A 219 -18.37 -3.65 4.52
N ASN A 220 -19.04 -2.49 4.45
CA ASN A 220 -18.64 -1.36 3.62
C ASN A 220 -17.15 -1.02 3.87
N PRO A 221 -16.28 -1.00 2.84
CA PRO A 221 -14.85 -0.67 3.01
C PRO A 221 -14.59 0.75 3.52
N ALA A 222 -15.60 1.63 3.51
CA ALA A 222 -15.53 2.99 4.06
C ALA A 222 -15.62 3.06 5.60
N ASN A 223 -16.00 1.98 6.28
CA ASN A 223 -15.99 1.94 7.74
C ASN A 223 -14.80 1.10 8.23
N PRO A 224 -13.81 1.71 8.91
CA PRO A 224 -12.73 0.96 9.52
C PRO A 224 -13.32 -0.08 10.49
N VAL A 225 -12.81 -1.30 10.40
CA VAL A 225 -13.18 -2.39 11.30
C VAL A 225 -13.02 -1.91 12.76
N PRO A 226 -14.09 -1.87 13.57
CA PRO A 226 -13.94 -1.75 15.01
C PRO A 226 -13.17 -2.99 15.48
N THR A 227 -12.01 -2.76 16.08
CA THR A 227 -11.23 -3.79 16.76
C THR A 227 -12.14 -4.50 17.76
N GLY A 228 -12.40 -5.80 17.57
CA GLY A 228 -12.98 -6.66 18.60
C GLY A 228 -14.28 -7.42 18.32
N THR A 229 -14.81 -7.53 17.09
CA THR A 229 -15.91 -8.48 16.84
C THR A 229 -15.39 -9.83 16.32
N PRO A 230 -15.53 -10.94 17.06
CA PRO A 230 -15.20 -12.28 16.56
C PRO A 230 -16.17 -12.62 15.43
N GLY A 231 -15.67 -12.77 14.21
CA GLY A 231 -16.45 -13.31 13.10
C GLY A 231 -16.81 -14.77 13.41
N THR A 232 -18.10 -15.10 13.25
CA THR A 232 -18.62 -16.48 13.30
C THR A 232 -17.78 -17.41 12.43
N ALA A 233 -17.47 -18.61 12.95
CA ALA A 233 -16.43 -19.53 12.49
C ALA A 233 -16.61 -20.18 11.10
N ALA A 234 -17.45 -19.64 10.20
CA ALA A 234 -17.78 -20.24 8.90
C ALA A 234 -17.52 -19.32 7.69
N THR A 235 -16.71 -18.27 7.82
CA THR A 235 -16.32 -17.41 6.69
C THR A 235 -15.04 -17.98 6.05
N GLN A 236 -15.08 -18.30 4.74
CA GLN A 236 -13.85 -18.59 3.99
C GLN A 236 -12.94 -17.36 4.07
N LYS A 237 -11.83 -17.48 4.80
CA LYS A 237 -10.86 -16.39 4.96
C LYS A 237 -10.19 -16.11 3.61
N GLY A 238 -10.31 -14.89 3.09
CA GLY A 238 -9.64 -14.49 1.86
C GLY A 238 -8.13 -14.29 2.02
N THR A 239 -7.42 -14.00 0.91
CA THR A 239 -5.95 -13.91 0.87
C THR A 239 -5.37 -12.82 1.77
N TYR A 240 -6.14 -11.79 2.13
CA TYR A 240 -5.72 -10.80 3.12
C TYR A 240 -5.44 -11.44 4.48
N GLN A 241 -6.34 -12.29 4.96
CA GLN A 241 -6.19 -12.93 6.28
C GLN A 241 -5.14 -14.05 6.27
N SER A 242 -4.99 -14.77 5.15
CA SER A 242 -4.05 -15.89 5.06
C SER A 242 -2.62 -15.48 4.69
N THR A 243 -2.46 -14.41 3.90
CA THR A 243 -1.20 -14.11 3.21
C THR A 243 -0.77 -12.67 3.39
N TYR A 244 -1.70 -11.72 3.23
CA TYR A 244 -1.36 -10.28 3.17
C TYR A 244 -1.66 -9.51 4.46
N LYS A 245 -1.76 -10.20 5.60
CA LYS A 245 -1.98 -9.53 6.88
C LYS A 245 -0.71 -8.78 7.30
N TYR A 246 -0.87 -7.58 7.84
CA TYR A 246 0.23 -6.66 8.14
C TYR A 246 1.38 -7.32 8.93
N GLU A 247 1.06 -8.13 9.95
CA GLU A 247 2.07 -8.76 10.81
C GLU A 247 2.72 -10.03 10.21
N THR A 248 2.19 -10.55 9.10
CA THR A 248 2.58 -11.87 8.56
C THR A 248 3.03 -11.83 7.11
N VAL A 249 2.72 -10.77 6.37
CA VAL A 249 3.09 -10.67 4.95
C VAL A 249 4.60 -10.45 4.82
N GLU A 250 5.22 -11.22 3.92
CA GLU A 250 6.68 -11.29 3.72
C GLU A 250 7.02 -11.13 2.24
N LEU A 251 8.18 -10.55 1.94
CA LEU A 251 8.73 -10.49 0.59
C LEU A 251 9.55 -11.75 0.30
N LYS A 252 9.01 -12.68 -0.46
CA LYS A 252 9.79 -13.82 -0.97
C LYS A 252 10.82 -13.32 -1.99
N GLU A 253 12.06 -13.77 -1.91
CA GLU A 253 13.05 -13.50 -2.96
C GLU A 253 12.81 -14.42 -4.16
N GLU A 254 12.77 -13.86 -5.37
CA GLU A 254 12.42 -14.61 -6.60
C GLU A 254 13.56 -15.51 -7.13
N ASN A 255 14.73 -15.57 -6.48
CA ASN A 255 15.91 -16.30 -6.97
C ASN A 255 16.43 -17.38 -5.99
N GLU A 256 15.61 -18.39 -5.67
CA GLU A 256 16.09 -19.65 -5.07
C GLU A 256 16.45 -20.71 -6.13
N THR A 257 17.20 -20.32 -7.16
CA THR A 257 17.96 -21.29 -7.97
C THR A 257 19.43 -20.88 -8.04
N LYS A 258 20.26 -21.61 -7.28
CA LYS A 258 21.74 -21.67 -7.25
C LYS A 258 22.50 -20.59 -6.46
N ALA A 259 22.58 -20.77 -5.14
CA ALA A 259 23.82 -20.59 -4.38
C ALA A 259 23.77 -21.45 -3.10
N PRO A 260 24.87 -22.11 -2.68
CA PRO A 260 24.86 -22.92 -1.46
C PRO A 260 24.75 -22.02 -0.23
N ALA A 261 23.90 -22.44 0.71
CA ALA A 261 23.61 -21.77 1.96
C ALA A 261 24.90 -21.49 2.76
N SER A 262 25.24 -20.21 2.90
CA SER A 262 26.12 -19.74 3.96
C SER A 262 25.25 -19.42 5.18
N SER A 263 25.41 -20.24 6.22
CA SER A 263 25.06 -20.05 7.63
C SER A 263 24.53 -18.65 8.02
N GLY A 264 23.21 -18.50 7.95
CA GLY A 264 22.46 -17.38 8.50
C GLY A 264 21.04 -17.51 7.98
N GLU A 265 20.11 -17.90 8.85
CA GLU A 265 18.68 -18.08 8.53
C GLU A 265 18.12 -16.76 7.98
N LYS A 266 18.18 -16.57 6.65
CA LYS A 266 17.64 -15.38 5.98
C LYS A 266 16.14 -15.59 5.77
N ASN A 267 15.39 -15.55 6.87
CA ASN A 267 13.94 -15.42 6.74
C ASN A 267 13.64 -14.08 6.04
N PRO A 268 12.79 -14.09 4.99
CA PRO A 268 12.42 -12.86 4.31
C PRO A 268 11.78 -11.87 5.30
N PRO A 269 12.07 -10.56 5.19
CA PRO A 269 11.51 -9.60 6.13
C PRO A 269 9.99 -9.54 6.04
N LYS A 270 9.33 -9.63 7.19
CA LYS A 270 7.93 -9.28 7.36
C LYS A 270 7.73 -7.78 7.13
N LEU A 271 6.57 -7.38 6.65
CA LEU A 271 6.24 -5.97 6.43
C LEU A 271 6.40 -5.13 7.70
N SER A 272 5.91 -5.63 8.83
CA SER A 272 6.04 -4.96 10.13
C SER A 272 7.48 -4.65 10.50
N ASP A 273 8.44 -5.51 10.11
CA ASP A 273 9.86 -5.32 10.37
C ASP A 273 10.54 -4.52 9.26
N PHE A 274 10.09 -4.70 8.02
CA PHE A 274 10.62 -4.04 6.83
C PHE A 274 10.50 -2.52 6.95
N VAL A 275 9.31 -2.03 7.32
CA VAL A 275 9.06 -0.60 7.43
C VAL A 275 9.89 0.07 8.53
N LEU A 276 10.42 -0.70 9.49
CA LEU A 276 11.25 -0.17 10.57
C LEU A 276 12.71 0.06 10.15
N ARG A 277 13.14 -0.53 9.02
CA ARG A 277 14.52 -0.44 8.53
C ARG A 277 14.82 0.99 8.06
N PRO A 278 16.03 1.51 8.32
CA PRO A 278 16.48 2.74 7.67
C PRO A 278 16.43 2.60 6.15
N THR A 279 16.08 3.66 5.45
CA THR A 279 16.12 3.71 3.99
C THR A 279 17.57 3.51 3.51
N TYR A 280 17.78 2.46 2.71
CA TYR A 280 19.00 2.28 1.94
C TYR A 280 18.77 2.97 0.59
N PHE A 281 19.26 4.20 0.46
CA PHE A 281 19.37 4.88 -0.83
C PHE A 281 20.64 4.44 -1.55
#